data_AF-A0A8J6PBQ2-F1
#
_entry.id   AF-A0A8J6PBQ2-F1
#
_cell.length_a   1.000
_cell.length_b   1.000
_cell.length_c   1.000
_cell.angle_alpha   90.00
_cell.angle_beta   90.00
_cell.angle_gamma   90.00
#
_symmetry.space_group_name_H-M   'P 1'
#
loop_
_entity.id
_entity.type
_entity.pdbx_description
1 polymer ?
#
loop_
_entity_poly.entity_id
_entity_poly.type
_entity_poly.pdbx_seq_one_letter_code
_entity_poly.pdbx_strand_id
1 'polypeptide(L)'
;PEPEGWDPDAPFHFVDGVEAAVAKAQELAGDRMVEVAAGDVGGQVLAAGLVDEVRMDVVPVVFGSGKRYFGSVNAQHLLEDPDVMIQGNRVLHLRYRVRR
;
A
#
# COMPACT_ATOMS: atom_id res chain seq x y z
N PRO A 1 19.47 14.09 6.72
CA PRO A 1 20.23 13.03 6.02
C PRO A 1 19.27 12.19 5.18
N GLU A 2 19.74 11.69 4.04
CA GLU A 2 19.00 10.70 3.26
C GLU A 2 18.86 9.40 4.06
N PRO A 3 17.77 8.62 3.86
CA PRO A 3 17.62 7.33 4.51
C PRO A 3 18.73 6.35 4.09
N GLU A 4 19.07 5.44 4.99
CA GLU A 4 19.95 4.32 4.66
C GLU A 4 19.35 3.50 3.50
N GLY A 5 20.14 3.23 2.46
CA GLY A 5 19.70 2.48 1.27
C GLY A 5 18.93 3.28 0.22
N TRP A 6 18.82 4.61 0.36
CA TRP A 6 18.26 5.46 -0.69
C TRP A 6 19.19 5.55 -1.90
N ASP A 7 18.66 5.28 -3.09
CA ASP A 7 19.37 5.33 -4.37
C ASP A 7 18.79 6.44 -5.26
N PRO A 8 19.48 7.56 -5.49
CA PRO A 8 19.01 8.64 -6.36
C PRO A 8 18.86 8.22 -7.82
N ASP A 9 19.58 7.18 -8.26
CA ASP A 9 19.60 6.71 -9.64
C ASP A 9 18.63 5.55 -9.88
N ALA A 10 17.76 5.25 -8.90
CA ALA A 10 16.75 4.20 -9.01
C ALA A 10 15.88 4.42 -10.27
N PRO A 11 15.69 3.39 -11.12
CA PRO A 11 15.00 3.54 -12.39
C PRO A 11 13.50 3.80 -12.21
N PHE A 12 12.94 4.62 -13.10
CA PHE A 12 11.49 4.84 -13.20
C PHE A 12 10.94 4.18 -14.46
N HIS A 13 9.80 3.49 -14.30
CA HIS A 13 9.08 2.83 -15.39
C HIS A 13 7.68 3.43 -15.52
N PHE A 14 7.31 3.81 -16.74
CA PHE A 14 5.96 4.27 -17.08
C PHE A 14 5.21 3.13 -17.77
N VAL A 15 3.98 2.86 -17.33
CA VAL A 15 3.16 1.75 -17.78
C VAL A 15 1.70 2.18 -17.88
N ASP A 16 0.88 1.44 -18.62
CA ASP A 16 -0.48 1.84 -19.01
C ASP A 16 -1.59 1.47 -17.99
N GLY A 17 -1.25 0.92 -16.83
CA GLY A 17 -2.24 0.52 -15.82
C GLY A 17 -1.66 -0.16 -14.58
N VAL A 18 -2.51 -0.41 -13.58
CA VAL A 18 -2.10 -0.96 -12.28
C VAL A 18 -1.65 -2.42 -12.37
N GLU A 19 -2.29 -3.23 -13.21
CA GLU A 19 -1.91 -4.62 -13.47
C GLU A 19 -0.52 -4.69 -14.09
N ALA A 20 -0.26 -3.85 -15.09
CA ALA A 20 1.06 -3.75 -15.73
C ALA A 20 2.13 -3.22 -14.76
N ALA A 21 1.77 -2.29 -13.88
CA ALA A 21 2.66 -1.77 -12.84
C ALA A 21 3.06 -2.85 -11.84
N VAL A 22 2.10 -3.61 -11.32
CA VAL A 22 2.36 -4.72 -10.39
C VAL A 22 3.20 -5.80 -11.06
N ALA A 23 2.87 -6.20 -12.29
CA ALA A 23 3.65 -7.19 -13.04
C ALA A 23 5.11 -6.74 -13.23
N LYS A 24 5.33 -5.47 -13.63
CA LYS A 24 6.69 -4.93 -13.78
C LYS A 24 7.43 -4.85 -12.46
N ALA A 25 6.74 -4.44 -11.39
CA ALA A 25 7.33 -4.38 -10.06
C ALA A 25 7.74 -5.77 -9.55
N GLN A 26 6.92 -6.80 -9.76
CA GLN A 26 7.23 -8.18 -9.40
C GLN A 26 8.43 -8.72 -10.18
N GLU A 27 8.52 -8.45 -11.49
CA GLU A 27 9.68 -8.81 -12.32
C GLU A 27 11.00 -8.24 -11.74
N LEU A 28 10.99 -6.95 -11.36
CA LEU A 28 12.16 -6.27 -10.81
C LEU A 28 12.46 -6.66 -9.35
N ALA A 29 11.42 -6.96 -8.58
CA ALA A 29 11.56 -7.33 -7.17
C ALA A 29 12.13 -8.74 -7.01
N GLY A 30 11.78 -9.68 -7.90
CA GLY A 30 12.05 -11.10 -7.73
C GLY A 30 11.32 -11.64 -6.51
N ASP A 31 12.04 -12.27 -5.59
CA ASP A 31 11.47 -12.84 -4.35
C ASP A 31 11.23 -11.80 -3.25
N ARG A 32 11.47 -10.51 -3.51
CA ARG A 32 11.27 -9.42 -2.54
C ARG A 32 9.82 -8.95 -2.53
N MET A 33 9.48 -8.17 -1.51
CA MET A 33 8.17 -7.53 -1.41
C MET A 33 8.06 -6.35 -2.40
N VAL A 34 6.88 -6.22 -3.00
CA VAL A 34 6.45 -5.02 -3.74
C VAL A 34 5.55 -4.21 -2.82
N GLU A 35 5.88 -2.95 -2.59
CA GLU A 35 5.01 -2.02 -1.87
C GLU A 35 4.26 -1.11 -2.85
N VAL A 36 2.99 -0.88 -2.55
CA VAL A 36 2.13 0.04 -3.31
C VAL A 36 1.73 1.19 -2.39
N ALA A 37 1.96 2.41 -2.85
CA ALA A 37 1.54 3.58 -2.12
C ALA A 37 0.00 3.62 -1.99
N ALA A 38 -0.47 3.96 -0.79
CA ALA A 38 -1.89 4.22 -0.54
C ALA A 38 -2.41 5.39 -1.42
N GLY A 39 -3.72 5.58 -1.43
CA GLY A 39 -4.42 6.56 -2.26
C GLY A 39 -5.14 5.89 -3.42
N ASP A 40 -5.33 6.63 -4.51
CA ASP A 40 -6.14 6.17 -5.64
C ASP A 40 -5.55 4.95 -6.34
N VAL A 41 -4.23 4.96 -6.60
CA VAL A 41 -3.53 3.84 -7.22
C VAL A 41 -3.56 2.60 -6.30
N GLY A 42 -3.24 2.75 -5.01
CA GLY A 42 -3.32 1.64 -4.05
C GLY A 42 -4.73 1.06 -3.93
N GLY A 43 -5.76 1.91 -3.95
CA GLY A 43 -7.15 1.49 -4.01
C GLY A 43 -7.47 0.68 -5.27
N GLN A 44 -6.99 1.12 -6.43
CA GLN A 44 -7.20 0.39 -7.70
C GLN A 44 -6.53 -0.98 -7.70
N VAL A 45 -5.31 -1.10 -7.15
CA VAL A 45 -4.61 -2.39 -7.01
C VAL A 45 -5.35 -3.33 -6.06
N LEU A 46 -5.90 -2.80 -4.96
CA LEU A 46 -6.75 -3.57 -4.04
C LEU A 46 -8.03 -4.05 -4.75
N ALA A 47 -8.69 -3.17 -5.50
CA ALA A 47 -9.88 -3.49 -6.29
C ALA A 47 -9.63 -4.57 -7.35
N ALA A 48 -8.44 -4.56 -7.96
CA ALA A 48 -8.00 -5.58 -8.91
C ALA A 48 -7.67 -6.93 -8.25
N GLY A 49 -7.72 -7.03 -6.90
CA GLY A 49 -7.42 -8.27 -6.17
C GLY A 49 -5.93 -8.62 -6.16
N LEU A 50 -5.05 -7.65 -6.38
CA LEU A 50 -3.59 -7.84 -6.49
C LEU A 50 -2.84 -7.56 -5.18
N VAL A 51 -3.55 -7.18 -4.12
CA VAL A 51 -2.97 -6.90 -2.80
C VAL A 51 -3.13 -8.13 -1.90
N ASP A 52 -2.02 -8.61 -1.33
CA ASP A 52 -2.04 -9.68 -0.33
C ASP A 52 -2.15 -9.15 1.11
N GLU A 53 -1.54 -8.00 1.40
CA GLU A 53 -1.49 -7.38 2.73
C GLU A 53 -1.82 -5.89 2.67
N VAL A 54 -2.60 -5.41 3.65
CA VAL A 54 -2.83 -3.98 3.87
C VAL A 54 -2.14 -3.55 5.16
N ARG A 55 -1.25 -2.55 5.08
CA ARG A 55 -0.54 -1.98 6.23
C ARG A 55 -1.00 -0.56 6.49
N MET A 56 -1.65 -0.32 7.63
CA MET A 56 -2.24 0.97 7.96
C MET A 56 -1.58 1.59 9.18
N ASP A 57 -1.22 2.87 9.04
CA ASP A 57 -0.75 3.70 10.15
C ASP A 57 -1.87 4.65 10.59
N VAL A 58 -2.48 4.34 11.73
CA VAL A 58 -3.60 5.13 12.27
C VAL A 58 -3.06 6.12 13.29
N VAL A 59 -3.12 7.42 12.95
CA VAL A 59 -2.73 8.52 13.83
C VAL A 59 -3.95 9.09 14.59
N PRO A 60 -3.80 9.65 15.80
CA PRO A 60 -4.90 10.20 16.59
C PRO A 60 -5.30 11.60 16.11
N VAL A 61 -5.67 11.73 14.83
CA VAL A 61 -6.12 12.99 14.23
C VAL A 61 -7.33 12.75 13.33
N VAL A 62 -8.35 13.59 13.47
CA VAL A 62 -9.48 13.67 12.54
C VAL A 62 -9.24 14.84 11.60
N PHE A 63 -8.86 14.57 10.34
CA PHE A 63 -8.54 15.63 9.38
C PHE A 63 -9.77 16.36 8.81
N GLY A 64 -10.97 15.79 8.91
CA GLY A 64 -12.22 16.36 8.37
C GLY A 64 -12.34 16.28 6.84
N SER A 65 -11.28 16.56 6.09
CA SER A 65 -11.21 16.40 4.62
C SER A 65 -9.80 16.00 4.17
N GLY A 66 -9.67 15.51 2.93
CA GLY A 66 -8.37 15.14 2.36
C GLY A 66 -8.45 14.00 1.36
N LYS A 67 -7.29 13.40 1.06
CA LYS A 67 -7.20 12.18 0.25
C LYS A 67 -7.60 10.97 1.10
N ARG A 68 -8.52 10.16 0.57
CA ARG A 68 -8.93 8.90 1.21
C ARG A 68 -7.83 7.85 1.04
N TYR A 69 -7.69 6.96 2.01
CA TYR A 69 -6.66 5.93 2.04
C TYR A 69 -6.70 4.98 0.82
N PHE A 70 -7.88 4.62 0.32
CA PHE A 70 -8.05 3.84 -0.93
C PHE A 70 -8.57 4.71 -2.10
N GLY A 71 -8.39 6.03 -2.01
CA GLY A 71 -8.79 6.97 -3.05
C GLY A 71 -10.29 6.95 -3.37
N SER A 72 -10.62 6.92 -4.66
CA SER A 72 -11.99 7.00 -5.19
C SER A 72 -12.66 5.64 -5.40
N VAL A 73 -11.93 4.54 -5.19
CA VAL A 73 -12.44 3.19 -5.39
C VAL A 73 -13.66 2.91 -4.53
N ASN A 74 -14.69 2.38 -5.19
CA ASN A 74 -15.95 1.98 -4.56
C ASN A 74 -16.13 0.46 -4.71
N ALA A 75 -15.37 -0.29 -3.91
CA ALA A 75 -15.40 -1.75 -3.87
C ALA A 75 -15.34 -2.21 -2.40
N GLN A 76 -15.97 -3.34 -2.11
CA GLN A 76 -15.90 -3.97 -0.79
C GLN A 76 -14.87 -5.11 -0.83
N HIS A 77 -13.86 -5.03 0.02
CA HIS A 77 -12.90 -6.11 0.26
C HIS A 77 -12.93 -6.48 1.73
N LEU A 78 -13.08 -7.77 2.01
CA LEU A 78 -12.98 -8.27 3.37
C LEU A 78 -11.51 -8.48 3.71
N LEU A 79 -11.10 -7.96 4.86
CA LEU A 79 -9.80 -8.23 5.45
C LEU A 79 -9.99 -9.26 6.58
N GLU A 80 -8.96 -10.07 6.81
CA GLU A 80 -8.89 -10.90 8.01
C GLU A 80 -8.67 -10.02 9.25
N ASP A 81 -8.76 -10.62 10.44
CA ASP A 81 -8.33 -9.96 11.68
C ASP A 81 -6.86 -9.48 11.57
N PRO A 82 -6.49 -8.36 12.21
CA PRO A 82 -5.13 -7.85 12.14
C PRO A 82 -4.17 -8.85 12.78
N ASP A 83 -3.14 -9.26 12.04
CA ASP A 83 -2.11 -10.17 12.53
C ASP A 83 -0.92 -9.43 13.15
N VAL A 84 -0.83 -8.11 12.93
CA VAL A 84 0.12 -7.22 13.60
C VAL A 84 -0.61 -5.98 14.12
N MET A 85 -0.36 -5.66 15.39
CA MET A 85 -0.83 -4.45 16.07
C MET A 85 0.29 -3.90 16.95
N ILE A 86 0.93 -2.80 16.53
CA ILE A 86 2.05 -2.20 17.26
C ILE A 86 1.69 -0.76 17.62
N GLN A 87 1.65 -0.47 18.92
CA GLN A 87 1.51 0.90 19.40
C GLN A 87 2.84 1.64 19.29
N GLY A 88 2.87 2.66 18.43
CA GLY A 88 3.95 3.64 18.35
C GLY A 88 3.65 4.91 19.16
N ASN A 89 4.55 5.89 19.07
CA ASN A 89 4.31 7.21 19.63
C ASN A 89 3.35 7.99 18.72
N ARG A 90 2.09 8.14 19.15
CA ARG A 90 1.01 8.81 18.39
C ARG A 90 0.67 8.14 17.04
N VAL A 91 0.85 6.83 16.95
CA VAL A 91 0.45 6.02 15.79
C VAL A 91 0.18 4.58 16.23
N LEU A 92 -0.79 3.92 15.61
CA LEU A 92 -1.00 2.48 15.70
C LEU A 92 -0.70 1.87 14.32
N HIS A 93 0.29 1.00 14.27
CA HIS A 93 0.67 0.26 13.06
C HIS A 93 -0.12 -1.04 13.01
N LEU A 94 -0.86 -1.24 11.92
CA LEU A 94 -1.74 -2.38 11.70
C LEU A 94 -1.34 -3.11 10.43
N ARG A 95 -1.34 -4.43 10.47
CA ARG A 95 -1.27 -5.26 9.26
C ARG A 95 -2.48 -6.18 9.21
N TYR A 96 -3.09 -6.25 8.04
CA TYR A 96 -4.19 -7.13 7.71
C TYR A 96 -3.82 -7.97 6.49
N ARG A 97 -4.24 -9.24 6.49
CA ARG A 97 -4.26 -10.03 5.26
C ARG A 97 -5.56 -9.77 4.50
N VAL A 98 -5.46 -9.68 3.19
CA VAL A 98 -6.64 -9.59 2.32
C VAL A 98 -7.26 -10.97 2.19
N ARG A 99 -8.57 -11.08 2.42
CA ARG A 99 -9.29 -12.33 2.23
C ARG A 99 -9.59 -12.52 0.75
N ARG A 100 -9.15 -13.66 0.21
CA ARG A 100 -9.42 -14.07 -1.17
C ARG A 100 -10.79 -14.73 -1.32
#